data_AF-A0A2H0ESE9-F1
#
_entry.id   AF-A0A2H0ESE9-F1
#
_cell.length_a   1.000
_cell.length_b   1.000
_cell.length_c   1.000
_cell.angle_alpha   90.00
_cell.angle_beta   90.00
_cell.angle_gamma   90.00
#
_symmetry.space_group_name_H-M   'P 1'
#
loop_
_entity.id
_entity.type
_entity.pdbx_description
1 polymer ?
#
loop_
_entity_poly.entity_id
_entity_poly.type
_entity_poly.pdbx_seq_one_letter_code
_entity_poly.pdbx_strand_id
1 'polypeptide(L)' 'MNYAAALAPVLAFASGPALADFGAIAWSAQTGGYGIGWKAAAKAEAERDAMAACAGYGRGCAVTLT' A
#
# COMPACT_ATOMS: atom_id res chain seq x y z
N MET A 1 -3.41 52.34 -20.26
CA MET A 1 -3.91 51.01 -20.69
C MET A 1 -3.87 50.11 -19.48
N ASN A 2 -5.05 49.76 -18.96
CA ASN A 2 -5.23 48.91 -17.79
C ASN A 2 -5.00 47.45 -18.18
N TYR A 3 -4.08 46.75 -17.52
CA TYR A 3 -4.01 45.29 -17.55
C TYR A 3 -4.27 44.76 -16.14
N ALA A 4 -5.51 44.93 -15.69
CA ALA A 4 -6.05 44.07 -14.65
C ALA A 4 -6.37 42.72 -15.31
N ALA A 5 -5.41 41.79 -15.24
CA ALA A 5 -5.66 40.37 -15.47
C ALA A 5 -5.27 39.64 -14.19
N ALA A 6 -6.27 39.56 -13.33
CA ALA A 6 -6.23 38.87 -12.05
C ALA A 6 -5.92 37.38 -12.25
N LEU A 7 -5.15 36.84 -11.29
CA LEU A 7 -5.39 35.59 -10.58
C LEU A 7 -5.79 34.37 -11.43
N ALA A 8 -4.85 33.43 -11.57
CA ALA A 8 -5.11 32.04 -11.19
C ALA A 8 -3.78 31.31 -10.98
N PRO A 9 -3.35 31.02 -9.74
CA PRO A 9 -2.44 29.90 -9.55
C PRO A 9 -3.22 28.67 -10.00
N VAL A 10 -2.84 28.12 -11.16
CA VAL A 10 -3.32 26.81 -11.59
C VAL A 10 -2.73 25.81 -10.60
N LEU A 11 -3.42 25.61 -9.47
CA LEU A 11 -3.28 24.44 -8.63
C LEU A 11 -3.73 23.27 -9.51
N ALA A 12 -2.80 22.78 -10.34
CA ALA A 12 -2.92 21.49 -10.96
C ALA A 12 -2.88 20.47 -9.82
N PHE A 13 -4.06 20.17 -9.29
CA PHE A 13 -4.28 18.96 -8.52
C PHE A 13 -3.99 17.81 -9.48
N ALA A 14 -2.73 17.36 -9.49
CA ALA A 14 -2.35 16.12 -10.12
C ALA A 14 -2.94 14.97 -9.29
N SER A 15 -4.27 14.82 -9.32
CA SER A 15 -4.93 13.57 -8.95
C SER A 15 -4.71 12.60 -10.10
N GLY A 16 -3.47 12.12 -10.22
CA GLY A 16 -3.21 10.92 -11.01
C GLY A 16 -3.99 9.75 -10.39
N PRO A 17 -4.35 8.72 -11.17
CA PRO A 17 -4.90 7.52 -10.57
C PRO A 17 -3.89 7.04 -9.53
N ALA A 18 -4.33 6.86 -8.29
CA ALA A 18 -3.56 6.03 -7.36
C ALA A 18 -3.37 4.71 -8.10
N LEU A 19 -2.13 4.37 -8.46
CA LEU A 19 -1.80 3.01 -8.88
C LEU A 19 -2.46 2.12 -7.86
N ALA A 20 -3.29 1.18 -8.31
CA ALA A 20 -4.00 0.28 -7.41
C ALA A 20 -2.96 -0.51 -6.63
N ASP A 21 -2.60 0.03 -5.47
CA ASP A 21 -1.60 -0.48 -4.58
C ASP A 21 -2.17 -1.73 -3.94
N PHE A 22 -1.50 -2.87 -4.12
CA PHE A 22 -1.92 -4.10 -3.48
C PHE A 22 -1.49 -4.07 -2.02
N GLY A 23 -2.40 -4.54 -1.16
CA GLY A 23 -2.13 -4.80 0.25
C GLY A 23 -2.33 -6.27 0.54
N ALA A 24 -1.59 -6.84 1.48
CA ALA A 24 -1.86 -8.17 1.98
C ALA A 24 -1.54 -8.27 3.46
N ILE A 25 -2.26 -9.14 4.16
CA ILE A 25 -2.04 -9.44 5.58
C ILE A 25 -1.80 -10.93 5.71
N ALA A 26 -0.69 -11.29 6.33
CA ALA A 26 -0.38 -12.66 6.73
C ALA A 26 -0.51 -12.79 8.25
N TRP A 27 -1.06 -13.91 8.70
CA TRP A 27 -1.27 -14.22 10.11
C TRP A 27 -0.76 -15.62 10.41
N SER A 28 -0.15 -15.80 11.58
CA SER A 28 0.19 -17.10 12.15
C SER A 28 -0.85 -17.49 13.18
N ALA A 29 -1.64 -18.52 12.85
CA ALA A 29 -2.56 -19.12 13.81
C ALA A 29 -1.84 -19.85 14.96
N GLN A 30 -0.55 -20.13 14.81
CA GLN A 30 0.25 -20.92 15.76
C GLN A 30 0.91 -20.04 16.82
N THR A 31 1.44 -18.88 16.42
CA THR A 31 2.19 -17.99 17.32
C THR A 31 1.51 -16.63 17.53
N GLY A 32 0.42 -16.34 16.80
CA GLY A 32 -0.25 -15.03 16.83
C GLY A 32 0.55 -13.91 16.16
N GLY A 33 1.63 -14.25 15.43
CA GLY A 33 2.41 -13.29 14.66
C GLY A 33 1.64 -12.81 13.43
N TYR A 34 1.88 -11.56 13.01
CA TYR A 34 1.28 -11.00 11.80
C TYR A 34 2.31 -10.23 10.97
N GLY A 35 1.98 -10.03 9.70
CA GLY A 35 2.77 -9.24 8.77
C GLY A 35 1.89 -8.57 7.74
N ILE A 36 2.30 -7.39 7.28
CA ILE A 36 1.54 -6.56 6.35
C ILE A 36 2.45 -6.19 5.19
N GLY A 37 1.99 -6.43 3.96
CA GLY A 37 2.57 -5.88 2.74
C GLY A 37 1.66 -4.76 2.25
N TRP A 38 2.19 -3.57 2.00
CA TRP A 38 1.43 -2.38 1.60
C TRP A 38 2.12 -1.70 0.42
N LYS A 39 1.34 -1.01 -0.42
CA LYS A 39 1.83 -0.26 -1.59
C LYS A 39 2.62 -1.11 -2.58
N ALA A 40 2.25 -2.38 -2.73
CA ALA A 40 2.90 -3.24 -3.69
C ALA A 40 2.34 -2.99 -5.09
N ALA A 41 3.21 -2.98 -6.09
CA ALA A 41 2.81 -2.86 -7.49
C ALA A 41 2.10 -4.13 -8.01
N ALA A 42 2.21 -5.25 -7.29
CA ALA A 42 1.59 -6.52 -7.62
C ALA A 42 1.07 -7.25 -6.37
N LYS A 43 -0.05 -7.96 -6.51
CA LYS A 43 -0.63 -8.79 -5.44
C LYS A 43 0.38 -9.77 -4.84
N ALA A 44 1.11 -10.47 -5.70
CA ALA A 44 2.12 -11.45 -5.28
C ALA A 44 3.25 -10.80 -4.47
N GLU A 45 3.56 -9.54 -4.74
CA GLU A 45 4.56 -8.79 -3.97
C GLU A 45 4.04 -8.42 -2.58
N ALA A 46 2.81 -7.92 -2.48
CA ALA A 46 2.17 -7.68 -1.19
C ALA A 46 2.10 -8.96 -0.33
N GLU A 47 1.71 -10.09 -0.94
CA GLU A 47 1.63 -11.39 -0.26
C GLU A 47 3.01 -11.85 0.26
N ARG A 48 4.06 -11.72 -0.57
CA ARG A 48 5.44 -12.04 -0.15
C ARG A 48 5.89 -11.18 1.02
N ASP A 49 5.66 -9.87 0.95
CA ASP A 49 6.06 -8.93 2.00
C ASP A 49 5.31 -9.21 3.31
N ALA A 50 4.00 -9.46 3.22
CA ALA A 50 3.19 -9.84 4.37
C ALA A 50 3.69 -11.13 5.02
N MET A 51 3.99 -12.17 4.22
CA MET A 51 4.54 -13.43 4.74
C MET A 51 5.94 -13.27 5.32
N ALA A 52 6.82 -12.52 4.68
CA ALA A 52 8.18 -12.27 5.16
C ALA A 52 8.17 -11.54 6.51
N ALA A 53 7.32 -10.51 6.63
CA ALA A 53 7.10 -9.81 7.89
C ALA A 53 6.57 -10.75 8.98
N CYS A 54 5.57 -11.57 8.67
CA CYS A 54 5.02 -12.54 9.63
C CYS A 54 6.06 -13.59 10.06
N ALA A 55 6.86 -14.09 9.13
CA ALA A 55 7.88 -15.13 9.38
C ALA A 55 9.03 -14.65 10.29
N GLY A 56 9.23 -13.33 10.42
CA GLY A 56 10.16 -12.74 11.37
C GLY A 56 9.70 -12.84 12.82
N TYR A 57 8.39 -12.91 13.06
CA TYR A 57 7.77 -12.93 14.40
C TYR A 57 7.05 -14.25 14.72
N GLY A 58 7.01 -15.20 13.78
CA GLY A 58 6.23 -16.42 13.93
C GLY A 58 6.57 -17.53 12.95
N ARG A 59 5.92 -18.69 13.14
CA ARG A 59 5.95 -19.84 12.23
C ARG A 59 4.53 -20.18 11.80
N GLY A 60 4.37 -20.84 10.64
CA GLY A 60 3.03 -21.18 10.14
C GLY A 60 2.21 -19.98 9.69
N CYS A 61 2.86 -18.96 9.13
CA CYS A 61 2.21 -17.79 8.57
C CYS A 61 1.45 -18.15 7.29
N ALA A 62 0.23 -17.63 7.15
CA ALA A 62 -0.58 -17.75 5.94
C ALA A 62 -1.23 -16.41 5.60
N VAL A 63 -1.30 -16.10 4.31
CA VAL A 63 -2.02 -14.91 3.82
C VAL A 63 -3.51 -15.08 4.10
N THR A 64 -4.10 -14.09 4.76
CA THR A 64 -5.52 -14.10 5.16
C THR A 64 -6.33 -13.05 4.39
N LEU A 65 -5.72 -11.93 4.01
CA LEU A 65 -6.36 -10.83 3.28
C LEU A 65 -5.43 -10.31 2.18
N THR A 66 -5.99 -9.93 1.04
CA THR A 66 -5.29 -9.39 -0.14
C THR A 66 -6.17 -8.42 -0.92
#